data_AF-A0A356R1T7-F1
#
_entry.id   AF-A0A356R1T7-F1
#
_cell.length_a   1.000
_cell.length_b   1.000
_cell.length_c   1.000
_cell.angle_alpha   90.00
_cell.angle_beta   90.00
_cell.angle_gamma   90.00
#
_symmetry.space_group_name_H-M   'P 1'
#
loop_
_entity.id
_entity.type
_entity.pdbx_description
1 polymer ?
#
loop_
_entity_poly.entity_id
_entity_poly.type
_entity_poly.pdbx_seq_one_letter_code
_entity_poly.pdbx_strand_id
1 'polypeptide(L)'
;MGLSIDRDQFDEEDFTRFGQRLTQSLKALEHVVEQPGFGVGPLSIGAELELSIINSQGRAYSINRTLLNCSQDAHLQLELDRFNLEYNLSPVALAGYPFSHVRAQLANAIQSLEYCAHGLGGRIVPIGILPTLCAEELDSPVMSDLPRYRALSSGLRRLREGPFSIHINGPEPLTVTCPDVT
;
A
#
# COMPACT_ATOMS: atom_id res chain seq x y z
N MET A 1 5.88 -2.80 -8.49
CA MET A 1 4.66 -2.45 -7.73
C MET A 1 3.41 -2.84 -8.50
N GLY A 2 2.31 -3.11 -7.79
CA GLY A 2 1.12 -3.76 -8.34
C GLY A 2 0.53 -3.05 -9.56
N LEU A 3 0.40 -3.78 -10.68
CA LEU A 3 -0.26 -3.26 -11.86
C LEU A 3 -1.74 -3.00 -11.55
N SER A 4 -2.26 -1.87 -12.07
CA SER A 4 -3.70 -1.64 -12.08
C SER A 4 -4.38 -2.72 -12.93
N ILE A 5 -5.55 -3.17 -12.47
CA ILE A 5 -6.39 -4.12 -13.19
C ILE A 5 -7.75 -3.46 -13.45
N ASP A 6 -8.37 -3.78 -14.58
CA ASP A 6 -9.60 -3.12 -15.03
C ASP A 6 -10.89 -3.85 -14.58
N ARG A 7 -10.75 -5.03 -13.98
CA ARG A 7 -11.87 -5.85 -13.48
C ARG A 7 -11.54 -6.49 -12.13
N ASP A 8 -12.58 -6.82 -11.38
CA ASP A 8 -12.49 -7.39 -10.03
C ASP A 8 -13.25 -8.73 -9.87
N GLN A 9 -13.89 -9.20 -10.94
CA GLN A 9 -14.55 -10.51 -11.02
C GLN A 9 -13.74 -11.44 -11.93
N PHE A 10 -13.57 -12.68 -11.47
CA PHE A 10 -12.79 -13.71 -12.14
C PHE A 10 -13.53 -15.05 -12.04
N ASP A 11 -13.55 -15.79 -13.14
CA ASP A 11 -14.13 -17.14 -13.21
C ASP A 11 -13.07 -18.24 -12.99
N GLU A 12 -13.50 -19.49 -13.00
CA GLU A 12 -12.60 -20.65 -12.81
C GLU A 12 -11.53 -20.77 -13.91
N GLU A 13 -11.85 -20.35 -15.14
CA GLU A 13 -10.91 -20.35 -16.26
C GLU A 13 -9.80 -19.31 -16.02
N ASP A 14 -10.15 -18.13 -15.52
CA ASP A 14 -9.22 -17.08 -15.11
C ASP A 14 -8.25 -17.58 -14.04
N PHE A 15 -8.75 -18.26 -13.00
CA PHE A 15 -7.91 -18.84 -11.95
C PHE A 15 -6.98 -19.93 -12.51
N THR A 16 -7.49 -20.80 -13.38
CA THR A 16 -6.70 -21.85 -14.04
C THR A 16 -5.57 -21.24 -14.88
N ARG A 17 -5.90 -20.23 -15.70
CA ARG A 17 -4.94 -19.51 -16.54
C ARG A 17 -3.91 -18.74 -15.71
N PHE A 18 -4.33 -18.11 -14.62
CA PHE A 18 -3.41 -17.46 -13.68
C PHE A 18 -2.43 -18.46 -13.07
N GLY A 19 -2.91 -19.61 -12.60
CA GLY A 19 -2.06 -20.68 -12.04
C GLY A 19 -1.01 -21.20 -13.04
N GLN A 20 -1.41 -21.41 -14.29
CA GLN A 20 -0.50 -21.80 -15.38
C GLN A 20 0.57 -20.73 -15.63
N ARG A 21 0.17 -19.45 -15.76
CA ARG A 21 1.11 -18.33 -15.96
C ARG A 21 2.02 -18.10 -14.77
N LEU A 22 1.52 -18.28 -13.55
CA LEU A 22 2.32 -18.19 -12.33
C LEU A 22 3.42 -19.25 -12.34
N THR A 23 3.07 -20.49 -12.66
CA THR A 23 4.05 -21.59 -12.77
C THR A 23 5.08 -21.31 -13.86
N GLN A 24 4.67 -20.80 -15.02
CA GLN A 24 5.59 -20.39 -16.09
C GLN A 24 6.52 -19.26 -15.63
N SER A 25 5.98 -18.26 -14.93
CA SER A 25 6.75 -17.11 -14.43
C SER A 25 7.76 -17.53 -13.36
N LEU A 26 7.39 -18.47 -12.48
CA LEU A 26 8.30 -19.02 -11.48
C LEU A 26 9.44 -19.82 -12.11
N LYS A 27 9.15 -20.64 -13.13
CA LYS A 27 10.20 -21.35 -13.90
C LYS A 27 11.13 -20.38 -14.64
N ALA A 28 10.57 -19.31 -15.20
CA ALA A 28 11.38 -18.27 -15.84
C ALA A 28 12.27 -17.55 -14.82
N LEU A 29 11.73 -17.24 -13.64
CA LEU A 29 12.50 -16.65 -12.54
C LEU A 29 13.63 -17.57 -12.10
N GLU A 30 13.36 -18.87 -11.89
CA GLU A 30 14.36 -19.89 -11.57
C GLU A 30 15.51 -19.87 -12.59
N HIS A 31 15.19 -19.91 -13.88
CA HIS A 31 16.21 -19.85 -14.92
C HIS A 31 17.02 -18.55 -14.90
N VAL A 32 16.37 -17.39 -14.65
CA VAL A 32 17.05 -16.09 -14.59
C VAL A 32 18.01 -16.03 -13.39
N VAL A 33 17.60 -16.51 -12.22
CA VAL A 33 18.45 -16.46 -11.01
C VAL A 33 19.65 -17.41 -11.08
N GLU A 34 19.54 -18.49 -11.88
CA GLU A 34 20.62 -19.45 -12.12
C GLU A 34 21.64 -18.98 -13.17
N GLN A 35 21.33 -17.94 -13.95
CA GLN A 35 22.25 -17.46 -14.98
C GLN A 35 23.58 -16.98 -14.37
N PRO A 36 24.73 -17.40 -14.91
CA PRO A 36 26.03 -16.91 -14.46
C PRO A 36 26.09 -15.38 -14.55
N GLY A 37 26.44 -14.74 -13.45
CA GLY A 37 26.49 -13.27 -13.36
C GLY A 37 25.17 -12.60 -12.99
N PHE A 38 24.09 -13.35 -12.74
CA PHE A 38 22.88 -12.78 -12.16
C PHE A 38 23.20 -12.08 -10.83
N GLY A 39 22.69 -10.86 -10.65
CA GLY A 39 22.95 -10.03 -9.48
C GLY A 39 24.36 -9.41 -9.42
N VAL A 40 25.23 -9.66 -10.40
CA VAL A 40 26.53 -8.98 -10.48
C VAL A 40 26.35 -7.56 -11.00
N GLY A 41 26.76 -6.58 -10.20
CA GLY A 41 26.73 -5.17 -10.56
C GLY A 41 26.82 -4.27 -9.33
N PRO A 42 26.80 -2.94 -9.53
CA PRO A 42 26.68 -1.99 -8.44
C PRO A 42 25.39 -2.25 -7.65
N LEU A 43 25.51 -2.34 -6.32
CA LEU A 43 24.35 -2.51 -5.44
C LEU A 43 23.57 -1.20 -5.32
N SER A 44 22.26 -1.32 -5.15
CA SER A 44 21.35 -0.22 -4.88
C SER A 44 20.43 -0.54 -3.71
N ILE A 45 19.88 0.50 -3.09
CA ILE A 45 18.83 0.40 -2.08
C ILE A 45 17.66 1.29 -2.48
N GLY A 46 16.45 0.75 -2.36
CA GLY A 46 15.19 1.50 -2.46
C GLY A 46 14.43 1.40 -1.13
N ALA A 47 13.40 2.22 -0.97
CA ALA A 47 12.51 2.17 0.18
C ALA A 47 11.10 2.56 -0.24
N GLU A 48 10.12 2.03 0.47
CA GLU A 48 8.71 2.39 0.35
C GLU A 48 8.29 2.99 1.69
N LEU A 49 7.46 4.03 1.66
CA LEU A 49 6.91 4.67 2.84
C LEU A 49 5.40 4.77 2.72
N GLU A 50 4.70 4.11 3.62
CA GLU A 50 3.28 4.31 3.83
C GLU A 50 3.02 5.53 4.73
N LEU A 51 1.99 6.27 4.38
CA LEU A 51 1.62 7.54 4.98
C LEU A 51 0.14 7.49 5.33
N SER A 52 -0.21 7.96 6.52
CA SER A 52 -1.59 8.22 6.92
C SER A 52 -1.95 9.67 6.70
N ILE A 53 -3.19 9.93 6.29
CA ILE A 53 -3.75 11.26 6.11
C ILE A 53 -4.72 11.52 7.25
N ILE A 54 -4.53 12.64 7.95
CA ILE A 54 -5.38 13.04 9.06
C ILE A 54 -6.00 14.41 8.84
N ASN A 55 -7.15 14.66 9.45
CA ASN A 55 -7.75 15.99 9.51
C ASN A 55 -7.20 16.81 10.70
N SER A 56 -7.72 18.01 10.91
CA SER A 56 -7.30 18.91 12.01
C SER A 56 -7.57 18.36 13.42
N GLN A 57 -8.45 17.36 13.55
CA GLN A 57 -8.74 16.68 14.82
C GLN A 57 -7.85 15.45 15.04
N GLY A 58 -6.93 15.15 14.12
CA GLY A 58 -6.09 13.96 14.19
C GLY A 58 -6.81 12.66 13.82
N ARG A 59 -7.99 12.77 13.20
CA ARG A 59 -8.82 11.64 12.76
C ARG A 59 -8.47 11.25 11.34
N ALA A 60 -8.69 9.97 10.98
CA ALA A 60 -8.40 9.47 9.64
C ALA A 60 -9.16 10.29 8.59
N TYR A 61 -8.49 10.65 7.49
CA TYR A 61 -9.07 11.54 6.49
C TYR A 61 -8.99 10.97 5.08
N SER A 62 -10.12 10.50 4.59
CA SER A 62 -10.29 9.68 3.38
C SER A 62 -10.17 10.45 2.05
N ILE A 63 -9.06 11.17 1.85
CA ILE A 63 -8.80 12.04 0.68
C ILE A 63 -7.61 11.60 -0.18
N ASN A 64 -7.16 10.35 -0.09
CA ASN A 64 -5.96 9.88 -0.80
C ASN A 64 -6.01 10.10 -2.32
N ARG A 65 -7.15 9.87 -2.98
CA ARG A 65 -7.31 10.10 -4.42
C ARG A 65 -7.17 11.58 -4.78
N THR A 66 -7.72 12.46 -3.96
CA THR A 66 -7.62 13.91 -4.16
C THR A 66 -6.16 14.36 -4.02
N LEU A 67 -5.44 13.81 -3.03
CA LEU A 67 -4.02 14.07 -2.84
C LEU A 67 -3.16 13.52 -3.98
N LEU A 68 -3.45 12.30 -4.45
CA LEU A 68 -2.76 11.72 -5.60
C LEU A 68 -2.88 12.61 -6.84
N ASN A 69 -4.08 13.11 -7.12
CA ASN A 69 -4.33 14.01 -8.25
C ASN A 69 -3.66 15.39 -8.05
N CYS A 70 -3.55 15.88 -6.82
CA CYS A 70 -2.84 17.13 -6.50
C CYS A 70 -1.33 17.00 -6.70
N SER A 71 -0.74 15.91 -6.20
CA SER A 71 0.72 15.70 -6.21
C SER A 71 1.27 15.54 -7.62
N GLN A 72 0.52 14.85 -8.51
CA GLN A 72 0.98 14.47 -9.85
C GLN A 72 2.35 13.75 -9.86
N ASP A 73 2.69 13.12 -8.75
CA ASP A 73 3.96 12.40 -8.56
C ASP A 73 3.79 10.92 -8.94
N ALA A 74 4.60 10.44 -9.87
CA ALA A 74 4.60 9.05 -10.33
C ALA A 74 5.06 8.05 -9.25
N HIS A 75 5.76 8.52 -8.22
CA HIS A 75 6.20 7.72 -7.07
C HIS A 75 5.08 7.50 -6.04
N LEU A 76 4.01 8.28 -6.09
CA LEU A 76 2.90 8.18 -5.16
C LEU A 76 1.83 7.23 -5.69
N GLN A 77 1.34 6.34 -4.83
CA GLN A 77 0.25 5.42 -5.15
C GLN A 77 -0.82 5.45 -4.06
N LEU A 78 -2.02 4.98 -4.42
CA LEU A 78 -3.06 4.71 -3.44
C LEU A 78 -2.78 3.41 -2.73
N GLU A 79 -3.01 3.42 -1.41
CA GLU A 79 -3.05 2.22 -0.60
C GLU A 79 -4.47 1.67 -0.39
N LEU A 80 -4.57 0.52 0.29
CA LEU A 80 -5.83 -0.17 0.55
C LEU A 80 -6.86 0.77 1.16
N ASP A 81 -6.47 1.56 2.16
CA ASP A 81 -7.36 2.52 2.82
C ASP A 81 -7.31 3.90 2.16
N ARG A 82 -8.46 4.58 2.13
CA ARG A 82 -8.66 5.90 1.53
C ARG A 82 -7.95 7.02 2.28
N PHE A 83 -7.51 6.75 3.50
CA PHE A 83 -6.68 7.64 4.29
C PHE A 83 -5.19 7.23 4.24
N ASN A 84 -4.82 6.23 3.45
CA ASN A 84 -3.43 5.84 3.23
C ASN A 84 -2.94 6.15 1.81
N LEU A 85 -1.65 6.44 1.74
CA LEU A 85 -0.85 6.62 0.53
C LEU A 85 0.46 5.85 0.69
N GLU A 86 1.02 5.38 -0.40
CA GLU A 86 2.36 4.82 -0.44
C GLU A 86 3.25 5.68 -1.35
N TYR A 87 4.45 5.99 -0.88
CA TYR A 87 5.48 6.67 -1.66
C TYR A 87 6.67 5.74 -1.92
N ASN A 88 6.99 5.56 -3.20
CA ASN A 88 8.02 4.63 -3.65
C ASN A 88 9.28 5.37 -4.05
N LEU A 89 10.34 5.27 -3.26
CA LEU A 89 11.57 5.99 -3.52
C LEU A 89 12.29 5.44 -4.76
N SER A 90 12.94 6.34 -5.50
CA SER A 90 13.88 5.92 -6.53
C SER A 90 15.05 5.19 -5.88
N PRO A 91 15.48 4.04 -6.43
CA PRO A 91 16.64 3.33 -5.91
C PRO A 91 17.89 4.21 -6.02
N VAL A 92 18.72 4.17 -4.99
CA VAL A 92 20.00 4.90 -4.93
C VAL A 92 21.14 3.90 -4.88
N ALA A 93 22.32 4.29 -5.39
CA ALA A 93 23.51 3.47 -5.26
C ALA A 93 23.82 3.24 -3.77
N LEU A 94 24.18 2.00 -3.42
CA LEU A 94 24.59 1.65 -2.06
C LEU A 94 25.97 2.23 -1.70
N ALA A 95 26.82 2.46 -2.70
CA ALA A 95 28.11 3.11 -2.54
C ALA A 95 27.93 4.61 -2.21
N GLY A 96 28.87 5.18 -1.43
CA GLY A 96 28.87 6.59 -1.07
C GLY A 96 27.94 6.90 0.11
N TYR A 97 26.89 7.70 -0.12
CA TYR A 97 26.02 8.24 0.93
C TYR A 97 24.53 7.83 0.75
N PRO A 98 24.21 6.52 0.65
CA PRO A 98 22.86 6.05 0.31
C PRO A 98 21.79 6.61 1.24
N PHE A 99 22.02 6.57 2.55
CA PHE A 99 21.05 7.06 3.54
C PHE A 99 20.83 8.58 3.48
N SER A 100 21.82 9.34 3.04
CA SER A 100 21.63 10.78 2.82
C SER A 100 20.72 11.05 1.62
N HIS A 101 20.87 10.27 0.55
CA HIS A 101 19.99 10.35 -0.62
C HIS A 101 18.58 9.86 -0.31
N VAL A 102 18.43 8.73 0.41
CA VAL A 102 17.13 8.23 0.90
C VAL A 102 16.44 9.28 1.77
N ARG A 103 17.15 9.86 2.75
CA ARG A 103 16.61 10.92 3.62
C ARG A 103 16.17 12.15 2.81
N ALA A 104 16.94 12.56 1.81
CA ALA A 104 16.58 13.69 0.96
C ALA A 104 15.31 13.42 0.15
N GLN A 105 15.18 12.22 -0.42
CA GLN A 105 13.94 11.80 -1.11
C GLN A 105 12.74 11.81 -0.17
N LEU A 106 12.86 11.22 1.03
CA LEU A 106 11.79 11.22 2.04
C LEU A 106 11.37 12.64 2.44
N ALA A 107 12.33 13.51 2.73
CA ALA A 107 12.06 14.89 3.13
C ALA A 107 11.32 15.67 2.04
N ASN A 108 11.75 15.53 0.78
CA ASN A 108 11.12 16.19 -0.36
C ASN A 108 9.71 15.66 -0.63
N ALA A 109 9.54 14.33 -0.55
CA ALA A 109 8.25 13.67 -0.73
C ALA A 109 7.23 14.14 0.32
N ILE A 110 7.60 14.07 1.60
CA ILE A 110 6.74 14.51 2.71
C ILE A 110 6.41 16.00 2.59
N GLN A 111 7.39 16.86 2.30
CA GLN A 111 7.16 18.29 2.15
C GLN A 111 6.17 18.61 1.01
N SER A 112 6.31 17.93 -0.13
CA SER A 112 5.45 18.13 -1.30
C SER A 112 4.03 17.66 -1.02
N LEU A 113 3.88 16.50 -0.38
CA LEU A 113 2.57 15.98 0.02
C LEU A 113 1.90 16.84 1.07
N GLU A 114 2.66 17.36 2.06
CA GLU A 114 2.15 18.29 3.07
C GLU A 114 1.64 19.59 2.45
N TYR A 115 2.31 20.12 1.43
CA TYR A 115 1.83 21.32 0.72
C TYR A 115 0.45 21.08 0.08
N CYS A 116 0.28 19.95 -0.62
CA CYS A 116 -1.01 19.54 -1.19
C CYS A 116 -2.07 19.27 -0.10
N ALA A 117 -1.70 18.57 0.98
CA ALA A 117 -2.60 18.22 2.07
C ALA A 117 -3.11 19.44 2.81
N HIS A 118 -2.24 20.40 3.10
CA HIS A 118 -2.64 21.63 3.78
C HIS A 118 -3.73 22.38 2.98
N GLY A 119 -3.57 22.49 1.66
CA GLY A 119 -4.56 23.12 0.78
C GLY A 119 -5.93 22.41 0.77
N LEU A 120 -5.96 21.14 1.19
CA LEU A 120 -7.15 20.30 1.27
C LEU A 120 -7.64 20.08 2.72
N GLY A 121 -7.05 20.75 3.72
CA GLY A 121 -7.39 20.60 5.13
C GLY A 121 -6.90 19.28 5.77
N GLY A 122 -5.99 18.58 5.11
CA GLY A 122 -5.34 17.37 5.61
C GLY A 122 -3.92 17.61 6.10
N ARG A 123 -3.36 16.61 6.78
CA ARG A 123 -1.95 16.53 7.18
C ARG A 123 -1.43 15.12 6.92
N ILE A 124 -0.12 14.99 6.70
CA ILE A 124 0.52 13.71 6.39
C ILE A 124 1.27 13.20 7.62
N VAL A 125 1.11 11.92 7.96
CA VAL A 125 1.75 11.30 9.11
C VAL A 125 2.36 9.95 8.73
N PRO A 126 3.70 9.80 8.76
CA PRO A 126 4.36 8.52 8.59
C PRO A 126 4.25 7.70 9.89
N ILE A 127 3.15 6.98 10.06
CA ILE A 127 2.85 6.17 11.24
C ILE A 127 2.20 4.85 10.81
N GLY A 128 2.53 3.75 11.51
CA GLY A 128 2.03 2.42 11.17
C GLY A 128 0.55 2.22 11.50
N ILE A 129 0.10 2.60 12.69
CA ILE A 129 -1.31 2.53 13.09
C ILE A 129 -1.68 3.88 13.71
N LEU A 130 -2.75 4.51 13.21
CA LEU A 130 -3.29 5.73 13.79
C LEU A 130 -3.89 5.42 15.18
N PRO A 131 -3.35 5.98 16.28
CA PRO A 131 -3.87 5.72 17.63
C PRO A 131 -5.28 6.29 17.87
N THR A 132 -5.71 7.19 16.98
CA THR A 132 -7.00 7.89 17.01
C THR A 132 -8.07 7.19 16.17
N LEU A 133 -7.70 6.12 15.45
CA LEU A 133 -8.59 5.35 14.60
C LEU A 133 -9.66 4.66 15.45
N CYS A 134 -10.94 4.83 15.09
CA CYS A 134 -12.05 4.18 15.76
C CYS A 134 -12.92 3.39 14.77
N ALA A 135 -13.78 2.52 15.32
CA ALA A 135 -14.63 1.64 14.51
C ALA A 135 -15.51 2.38 13.50
N GLU A 136 -15.98 3.59 13.84
CA GLU A 136 -16.83 4.38 12.93
C GLU A 136 -16.07 4.84 11.68
N GLU A 137 -14.74 4.94 11.76
CA GLU A 137 -13.87 5.25 10.63
C GLU A 137 -13.53 4.01 9.80
N LEU A 138 -13.92 2.81 10.25
CA LEU A 138 -13.76 1.52 9.58
C LEU A 138 -15.07 1.05 8.90
N ASP A 139 -16.22 1.57 9.33
CA ASP A 139 -17.56 1.11 8.89
C ASP A 139 -18.08 1.70 7.55
N SER A 140 -17.39 2.67 6.93
CA SER A 140 -17.90 3.46 5.77
C SER A 140 -16.81 3.68 4.72
N PRO A 141 -17.08 3.50 3.41
CA PRO A 141 -16.16 2.82 2.49
C PRO A 141 -14.73 3.32 2.64
N VAL A 142 -13.96 2.59 3.47
CA VAL A 142 -12.58 2.91 3.80
C VAL A 142 -11.67 2.46 2.70
N MET A 143 -12.02 1.39 2.00
CA MET A 143 -11.22 0.88 0.92
C MET A 143 -11.15 1.86 -0.27
N SER A 144 -9.94 2.08 -0.77
CA SER A 144 -9.66 2.77 -2.01
C SER A 144 -10.42 2.10 -3.15
N ASP A 145 -11.15 2.92 -3.91
CA ASP A 145 -12.00 2.43 -5.00
C ASP A 145 -11.15 2.05 -6.22
N LEU A 146 -10.55 0.86 -6.15
CA LEU A 146 -9.73 0.24 -7.18
C LEU A 146 -10.14 -1.22 -7.35
N PRO A 147 -10.28 -1.73 -8.60
CA PRO A 147 -10.68 -3.12 -8.84
C PRO A 147 -9.78 -4.14 -8.14
N ARG A 148 -8.46 -3.87 -8.05
CA ARG A 148 -7.51 -4.76 -7.35
C ARG A 148 -7.87 -5.00 -5.88
N TYR A 149 -8.30 -3.96 -5.19
CA TYR A 149 -8.61 -4.04 -3.76
C TYR A 149 -9.97 -4.70 -3.52
N ARG A 150 -10.97 -4.42 -4.37
CA ARG A 150 -12.26 -5.13 -4.34
C ARG A 150 -12.10 -6.62 -4.64
N ALA A 151 -11.24 -6.97 -5.61
CA ALA A 151 -10.89 -8.35 -5.93
C ALA A 151 -10.18 -9.06 -4.76
N LEU A 152 -9.23 -8.38 -4.12
CA LEU A 152 -8.49 -8.90 -2.97
C LEU A 152 -9.43 -9.17 -1.79
N SER A 153 -10.23 -8.18 -1.40
CA SER A 153 -11.25 -8.30 -0.35
C SER A 153 -12.21 -9.47 -0.63
N SER A 154 -12.76 -9.53 -1.85
CA SER A 154 -13.67 -10.62 -2.25
C SER A 154 -12.98 -11.99 -2.26
N GLY A 155 -11.71 -12.07 -2.67
CA GLY A 155 -10.90 -13.28 -2.61
C GLY A 155 -10.69 -13.77 -1.18
N LEU A 156 -10.31 -12.88 -0.27
CA LEU A 156 -10.10 -13.20 1.15
C LEU A 156 -11.40 -13.64 1.83
N ARG A 157 -12.53 -12.99 1.51
CA ARG A 157 -13.86 -13.43 1.99
C ARG A 157 -14.24 -14.81 1.48
N ARG A 158 -13.95 -15.14 0.22
CA ARG A 158 -14.24 -16.50 -0.33
C ARG A 158 -13.44 -17.60 0.35
N LEU A 159 -12.22 -17.32 0.78
CA LEU A 159 -11.35 -18.29 1.46
C LEU A 159 -11.72 -18.49 2.93
N ARG A 160 -12.56 -17.63 3.51
CA ARG A 160 -12.96 -17.69 4.91
C ARG A 160 -14.43 -18.08 5.08
N GLU A 161 -14.68 -18.93 6.06
CA GLU A 161 -16.02 -19.23 6.54
C GLU A 161 -16.38 -18.23 7.66
N GLY A 162 -16.82 -17.03 7.29
CA GLY A 162 -17.31 -16.00 8.23
C GLY A 162 -16.45 -14.72 8.31
N PRO A 163 -16.81 -13.79 9.22
CA PRO A 163 -16.17 -12.48 9.32
C PRO A 163 -14.72 -12.55 9.84
N PHE A 164 -13.99 -11.46 9.68
CA PHE A 164 -12.63 -11.34 10.21
C PHE A 164 -12.67 -11.04 11.71
N SER A 165 -12.22 -11.99 12.52
CA SER A 165 -11.95 -11.77 13.94
C SER A 165 -10.51 -11.36 14.16
N ILE A 166 -10.31 -10.16 14.71
CA ILE A 166 -9.01 -9.61 15.07
C ILE A 166 -8.89 -9.62 16.60
N HIS A 167 -7.82 -10.22 17.10
CA HIS A 167 -7.49 -10.25 18.52
C HIS A 167 -6.12 -9.60 18.72
N ILE A 168 -6.10 -8.42 19.33
CA ILE A 168 -4.88 -7.72 19.69
C ILE A 168 -4.68 -7.86 21.20
N ASN A 169 -3.63 -8.57 21.59
CA ASN A 169 -3.26 -8.71 22.99
C ASN A 169 -2.43 -7.50 23.44
N GLY A 170 -2.64 -7.08 24.69
CA GLY A 170 -1.90 -5.97 25.29
C GLY A 170 -2.43 -5.65 26.68
N PRO A 171 -1.93 -4.58 27.34
CA PRO A 171 -2.49 -4.08 28.59
C PRO A 171 -4.00 -3.76 28.47
N GLU A 172 -4.41 -3.31 27.29
CA GLU A 172 -5.80 -3.11 26.88
C GLU A 172 -6.09 -4.04 25.69
N PRO A 173 -6.64 -5.24 25.93
CA PRO A 173 -6.89 -6.19 24.86
C PRO A 173 -8.07 -5.73 23.97
N LEU A 174 -7.91 -5.88 22.67
CA LEU A 174 -8.96 -5.59 21.68
C LEU A 174 -9.41 -6.90 21.02
N THR A 175 -10.72 -7.10 20.96
CA THR A 175 -11.34 -8.11 20.10
C THR A 175 -12.38 -7.41 19.25
N VAL A 176 -12.21 -7.48 17.93
CA VAL A 176 -13.13 -6.89 16.97
C VAL A 176 -13.48 -7.91 15.90
N THR A 177 -14.69 -7.77 15.37
CA THR A 177 -15.14 -8.56 14.22
C THR A 177 -15.54 -7.59 13.11
N CYS A 178 -14.92 -7.72 11.94
CA CYS A 178 -15.21 -6.90 10.77
C CYS A 178 -15.67 -7.78 9.59
N PRO A 179 -16.60 -7.28 8.75
CA PRO A 179 -17.09 -8.02 7.59
C PRO A 179 -16.11 -7.99 6.39
N ASP A 180 -15.14 -7.09 6.42
CA ASP A 180 -14.15 -6.86 5.37
C ASP A 180 -12.73 -6.73 5.96
N VAL A 181 -11.74 -6.64 5.07
CA VAL A 181 -10.31 -6.52 5.38
C VAL A 181 -9.93 -5.10 5.82
N THR A 182 -10.78 -4.12 5.48
CA THR A 182 -10.70 -2.71 5.91
C THR A 182 -11.74 -2.46 6.99
#